data_AF-A0A6C0III1-F1
#
_entry.id   AF-A0A6C0III1-F1
#
_cell.length_a   1.000
_cell.length_b   1.000
_cell.length_c   1.000
_cell.angle_alpha   90.00
_cell.angle_beta   90.00
_cell.angle_gamma   90.00
#
_symmetry.space_group_name_H-M   'P 1'
#
loop_
_entity.id
_entity.type
_entity.pdbx_description
1 polymer ?
#
loop_
_entity_poly.entity_id
_entity_poly.type
_entity_poly.pdbx_seq_one_letter_code
_entity_poly.pdbx_strand_id
1 'polypeptide(L)'
;MSRRAKRNGLIESSSKNTLISHTIEDVFVGDKRMTITSYIYEWSIDIFIGNQTIYCAKAHLSKRQDGVIKDTAFIDKIRWEKECSYSEDFERGKDTTMIFKLIISYIKDHYPSVQYAEFNDVSNRRCDNGGSVNLAAMKLFTDGKTWYESHFNAKIDDRFKDVYYKIISDANDTQQHMTWDNAKKEMPWKSIDISEEQLREKYEQSTSWREWLKWIRTEKGDSAFCIWLSHKGWFDEFLRSVLKFNIINYIFSVDISNKELHISYQLKKGGKRRETTQKKRR
;
A
#
# COMPACT_ATOMS: atom_id res chain seq x y z
N MET A 1 27.45 23.63 -6.67
CA MET A 1 25.99 23.45 -6.57
C MET A 1 25.70 22.02 -6.16
N SER A 2 25.35 21.78 -4.89
CA SER A 2 24.98 20.45 -4.39
C SER A 2 23.67 20.02 -5.03
N ARG A 3 23.68 18.93 -5.81
CA ARG A 3 22.46 18.25 -6.25
C ARG A 3 21.81 17.66 -4.99
N ARG A 4 20.97 18.45 -4.30
CA ARG A 4 20.05 17.92 -3.29
C ARG A 4 19.22 16.84 -3.98
N ALA A 5 19.48 15.57 -3.65
CA ALA A 5 18.60 14.49 -4.02
C ALA A 5 17.18 14.89 -3.59
N LYS A 6 16.23 14.88 -4.53
CA LYS A 6 14.82 15.15 -4.20
C LYS A 6 14.44 14.16 -3.10
N ARG A 7 14.10 14.67 -1.91
CA ARG A 7 13.60 13.82 -0.82
C ARG A 7 12.35 13.11 -1.35
N ASN A 8 12.27 11.80 -1.16
CA ASN A 8 11.09 11.06 -1.54
C ASN A 8 9.91 11.54 -0.69
N GLY A 9 8.74 11.68 -1.31
CA GLY A 9 7.51 11.99 -0.57
C GLY A 9 7.31 13.47 -0.20
N LEU A 10 7.99 14.41 -0.87
CA LEU A 10 7.72 15.84 -0.64
C LEU A 10 6.25 16.19 -0.89
N ILE A 11 5.69 17.00 0.00
CA ILE A 11 4.36 17.61 -0.17
C ILE A 11 4.54 18.85 -1.05
N GLU A 12 4.07 18.76 -2.28
CA GLU A 12 4.13 19.84 -3.25
C GLU A 12 2.78 19.96 -3.97
N SER A 13 2.35 21.19 -4.26
CA SER A 13 1.21 21.41 -5.13
C SER A 13 1.54 20.97 -6.55
N SER A 14 0.54 20.46 -7.27
CA SER A 14 0.67 20.14 -8.68
C SER A 14 0.93 21.42 -9.47
N SER A 15 2.06 21.47 -10.18
CA SER A 15 2.38 22.58 -11.10
C SER A 15 1.52 22.59 -12.37
N LYS A 16 0.76 21.51 -12.61
CA LYS A 16 -0.08 21.33 -13.81
C LYS A 16 -1.50 21.84 -13.63
N ASN A 17 -1.92 22.09 -12.39
CA ASN A 17 -3.30 22.43 -12.06
C ASN A 17 -3.37 23.79 -11.37
N THR A 18 -4.38 24.59 -11.70
CA THR A 18 -4.65 25.84 -10.99
C THR A 18 -5.08 25.55 -9.56
N LEU A 19 -4.26 25.98 -8.60
CA LEU A 19 -4.55 25.86 -7.19
C LEU A 19 -5.61 26.90 -6.79
N ILE A 20 -6.76 26.43 -6.27
CA ILE A 20 -7.83 27.30 -5.78
C ILE A 20 -7.58 27.65 -4.32
N SER A 21 -7.31 26.65 -3.50
CA SER A 21 -7.04 26.82 -2.06
C SER A 21 -6.23 25.65 -1.52
N HIS A 22 -5.63 25.85 -0.35
CA HIS A 22 -4.97 24.79 0.39
C HIS A 22 -5.30 24.90 1.87
N THR A 23 -5.34 23.75 2.55
CA THR A 23 -5.52 23.65 4.00
C THR A 23 -4.39 22.82 4.60
N ILE A 24 -3.97 23.19 5.80
CA ILE A 24 -2.96 22.48 6.58
C ILE A 24 -3.50 22.35 8.00
N GLU A 25 -3.67 21.12 8.46
CA GLU A 25 -4.28 20.82 9.74
C GLU A 25 -3.38 19.89 10.54
N ASP A 26 -3.05 20.29 11.77
CA ASP A 26 -2.38 19.43 12.73
C ASP A 26 -3.40 18.42 13.26
N VAL A 27 -3.08 17.13 13.17
CA VAL A 27 -3.95 16.04 13.61
C VAL A 27 -3.26 15.15 14.65
N PHE A 28 -4.04 14.69 15.62
CA PHE A 28 -3.62 13.72 16.63
C PHE A 28 -4.43 12.43 16.50
N VAL A 29 -3.73 11.30 16.51
CA VAL A 29 -4.31 9.95 16.60
C VAL A 29 -3.60 9.22 17.73
N GLY A 30 -4.26 9.13 18.89
CA GLY A 30 -3.60 8.71 20.12
C GLY A 30 -2.48 9.68 20.52
N ASP A 31 -1.25 9.17 20.63
CA ASP A 31 -0.01 9.90 20.93
C ASP A 31 0.73 10.39 19.67
N LYS A 32 0.32 9.94 18.48
CA LYS A 32 0.96 10.32 17.21
C LYS A 32 0.41 11.67 16.73
N ARG A 33 1.32 12.62 16.50
CA ARG A 33 1.03 13.90 15.86
C ARG A 33 1.44 13.87 14.40
N MET A 34 0.53 14.25 13.50
CA MET A 34 0.73 14.35 12.06
C MET A 34 0.16 15.67 11.53
N THR A 35 0.33 15.91 10.24
CA THR A 35 -0.28 16.99 9.48
C THR A 35 -1.07 16.40 8.31
N ILE A 36 -2.29 16.88 8.14
CA ILE A 36 -3.08 16.67 6.92
C ILE A 36 -2.98 17.94 6.09
N THR A 37 -2.49 17.81 4.86
CA THR A 37 -2.42 18.91 3.89
C THR A 37 -3.35 18.58 2.73
N SER A 38 -4.32 19.46 2.46
CA SER A 38 -5.19 19.32 1.29
C SER A 38 -4.94 20.45 0.29
N TYR A 39 -4.75 20.12 -0.98
CA TYR A 39 -4.72 21.08 -2.08
C TYR A 39 -5.98 20.90 -2.92
N ILE A 40 -6.75 21.98 -3.07
CA ILE A 40 -7.99 22.00 -3.84
C ILE A 40 -7.70 22.67 -5.18
N TYR A 41 -7.90 21.93 -6.26
CA TYR A 41 -7.80 22.40 -7.63
C TYR A 41 -9.19 22.48 -8.27
N GLU A 42 -9.25 23.01 -9.49
CA GLU A 42 -10.49 23.07 -10.27
C GLU A 42 -11.09 21.68 -10.52
N TRP A 43 -10.26 20.71 -10.91
CA TRP A 43 -10.71 19.37 -11.34
C TRP A 43 -10.46 18.25 -10.32
N SER A 44 -9.86 18.58 -9.17
CA SER A 44 -9.46 17.56 -8.20
C SER A 44 -9.14 18.14 -6.82
N ILE A 45 -8.92 17.24 -5.87
CA ILE A 45 -8.39 17.51 -4.53
C ILE A 45 -7.29 16.48 -4.26
N ASP A 46 -6.11 16.93 -3.86
CA ASP A 46 -5.07 16.05 -3.34
C ASP A 46 -5.01 16.18 -1.81
N ILE A 47 -5.01 15.05 -1.11
CA ILE A 47 -4.92 14.96 0.35
C ILE A 47 -3.63 14.24 0.69
N PHE A 48 -2.83 14.83 1.56
CA PHE A 48 -1.56 14.31 2.03
C PHE A 48 -1.61 14.14 3.55
N ILE A 49 -1.15 13.01 4.06
CA ILE A 49 -0.99 12.77 5.51
C ILE A 49 0.48 12.44 5.78
N GLY A 50 1.09 13.14 6.72
CA GLY A 50 2.47 12.89 7.15
C GLY A 50 2.95 13.98 8.08
N ASN A 51 4.15 14.51 7.83
CA ASN A 51 4.63 15.73 8.45
C ASN A 51 4.49 16.93 7.48
N GLN A 52 5.02 18.10 7.84
CA GLN A 52 4.94 19.36 7.08
C GLN A 52 5.68 19.31 5.74
N THR A 53 6.60 18.38 5.58
CA THR A 53 7.50 18.30 4.42
C THR A 53 7.34 16.99 3.65
N ILE A 54 7.01 15.90 4.33
CA ILE A 54 6.96 14.55 3.77
C ILE A 54 5.58 13.95 4.04
N TYR A 55 4.95 13.41 3.00
CA TYR A 55 3.74 12.61 3.13
C TYR A 55 4.05 11.12 3.19
N CYS A 56 3.19 10.43 3.90
CA CYS A 56 3.19 8.99 4.10
C CYS A 56 1.91 8.35 3.57
N ALA A 57 0.84 9.14 3.44
CA ALA A 57 -0.33 8.78 2.67
C ALA A 57 -0.63 9.88 1.66
N LYS A 58 -1.09 9.48 0.47
CA LYS A 58 -1.69 10.39 -0.49
C LYS A 58 -2.99 9.81 -1.01
N ALA A 59 -4.05 10.62 -1.03
CA ALA A 59 -5.27 10.34 -1.76
C ALA A 59 -5.56 11.45 -2.77
N HIS A 60 -6.19 11.05 -3.87
CA HIS A 60 -6.63 11.92 -4.94
C HIS A 60 -8.13 11.76 -5.13
N LEU A 61 -8.86 12.87 -5.09
CA LEU A 61 -10.30 12.92 -5.33
C LEU A 61 -10.51 13.70 -6.62
N SER A 62 -11.07 13.05 -7.64
CA SER A 62 -11.41 13.73 -8.89
C SER A 62 -12.78 14.40 -8.81
N LYS A 63 -12.93 15.52 -9.52
CA LYS A 63 -14.21 16.20 -9.70
C LYS A 63 -14.76 15.91 -11.10
N ARG A 64 -16.09 15.96 -11.23
CA ARG A 64 -16.80 15.99 -12.51
C ARG A 64 -16.74 17.41 -13.10
N GLN A 65 -17.24 17.57 -14.33
CA GLN A 65 -17.26 18.87 -15.02
C GLN A 65 -18.11 19.94 -14.31
N ASP A 66 -19.11 19.53 -13.55
CA ASP A 66 -19.93 20.40 -12.71
C ASP A 66 -19.25 20.78 -11.36
N GLY A 67 -18.00 20.36 -11.16
CA GLY A 67 -17.24 20.59 -9.93
C GLY A 67 -17.58 19.64 -8.77
N VAL A 68 -18.55 18.74 -8.94
CA VAL A 68 -18.94 17.77 -7.91
C VAL A 68 -17.89 16.67 -7.79
N ILE A 69 -17.49 16.35 -6.55
CA ILE A 69 -16.54 15.27 -6.27
C ILE A 69 -17.15 13.92 -6.66
N LYS A 70 -16.38 13.08 -7.34
CA LYS A 70 -16.82 11.71 -7.68
C LYS A 70 -17.07 10.88 -6.41
N ASP A 71 -17.80 9.79 -6.57
CA ASP A 71 -18.07 8.80 -5.53
C ASP A 71 -16.84 7.94 -5.17
N THR A 72 -15.73 8.08 -5.89
CA THR A 72 -14.48 7.37 -5.63
C THR A 72 -13.31 8.31 -5.33
N ALA A 73 -12.51 7.93 -4.34
CA ALA A 73 -11.20 8.49 -4.05
C ALA A 73 -10.13 7.46 -4.41
N PHE A 74 -8.99 7.89 -4.93
CA PHE A 74 -7.88 6.99 -5.23
C PHE A 74 -6.71 7.22 -4.26
N ILE A 75 -6.36 6.20 -3.47
CA ILE A 75 -5.22 6.23 -2.54
C ILE A 75 -3.96 5.84 -3.32
N ASP A 76 -3.21 6.84 -3.78
CA ASP A 76 -2.02 6.67 -4.60
C ASP A 76 -0.91 5.89 -3.90
N LYS A 77 -0.71 6.17 -2.62
CA LYS A 77 0.46 5.66 -1.91
C LYS A 77 0.27 5.68 -0.40
N ILE A 78 0.65 4.58 0.23
CA ILE A 78 0.87 4.49 1.67
C ILE A 78 2.29 3.99 1.89
N ARG A 79 3.05 4.75 2.67
CA ARG A 79 4.45 4.49 2.99
C ARG A 79 4.59 4.36 4.49
N TRP A 80 5.49 3.48 4.88
CA TRP A 80 6.12 3.57 6.18
C TRP A 80 7.41 4.39 6.03
N GLU A 81 7.46 5.56 6.64
CA GLU A 81 8.69 6.33 6.85
C GLU A 81 8.72 6.72 8.34
N LYS A 82 9.88 6.58 9.00
CA LYS A 82 10.00 6.85 10.44
C LYS A 82 9.57 8.29 10.80
N GLU A 83 9.85 9.22 9.88
CA GLU A 83 9.60 10.66 10.02
C GLU A 83 8.13 11.06 9.76
N CYS A 84 7.20 10.11 9.57
CA CYS A 84 5.79 10.41 9.32
C CYS A 84 5.08 11.10 10.51
N SER A 85 5.56 10.94 11.75
CA SER A 85 5.07 11.66 12.93
C SER A 85 6.10 12.66 13.44
N TYR A 86 5.61 13.65 14.18
CA TYR A 86 6.43 14.59 14.95
C TYR A 86 6.81 14.14 16.35
N SER A 87 5.95 13.36 17.02
CA SER A 87 6.07 13.08 18.45
C SER A 87 6.84 11.79 18.70
N GLU A 88 6.52 10.74 17.94
CA GLU A 88 7.12 9.42 18.10
C GLU A 88 7.32 8.75 16.75
N ASP A 89 8.39 7.98 16.64
CA ASP A 89 8.67 7.21 15.43
C ASP A 89 7.49 6.31 15.05
N PHE A 90 7.23 6.25 13.75
CA PHE A 90 6.23 5.37 13.18
C PHE A 90 6.66 3.89 13.29
N GLU A 91 5.85 3.07 13.93
CA GLU A 91 6.00 1.61 14.00
C GLU A 91 5.50 0.94 12.72
N ARG A 92 6.32 0.06 12.13
CA ARG A 92 5.97 -0.65 10.89
C ARG A 92 4.77 -1.56 11.12
N GLY A 93 3.80 -1.53 10.20
CA GLY A 93 2.59 -2.37 10.26
C GLY A 93 1.46 -1.73 11.08
N LYS A 94 1.68 -1.51 12.38
CA LYS A 94 0.68 -0.87 13.27
C LYS A 94 0.33 0.53 12.78
N ASP A 95 1.32 1.38 12.55
CA ASP A 95 1.06 2.77 12.18
C ASP A 95 0.73 2.93 10.69
N THR A 96 1.10 1.95 9.86
CA THR A 96 0.61 1.84 8.47
C THR A 96 -0.91 1.63 8.45
N THR A 97 -1.42 0.79 9.35
CA THR A 97 -2.86 0.57 9.54
C THR A 97 -3.55 1.84 10.04
N MET A 98 -2.95 2.51 11.02
CA MET A 98 -3.45 3.80 11.53
C MET A 98 -3.55 4.85 10.42
N ILE A 99 -2.50 5.01 9.60
CA ILE A 99 -2.51 5.95 8.48
C ILE A 99 -3.62 5.63 7.48
N PHE A 100 -3.80 4.35 7.12
CA PHE A 100 -4.86 3.94 6.20
C PHE A 100 -6.24 4.33 6.78
N LYS A 101 -6.49 3.99 8.05
CA LYS A 101 -7.76 4.34 8.71
C LYS A 101 -7.96 5.85 8.84
N LEU A 102 -6.89 6.60 9.10
CA LEU A 102 -6.94 8.05 9.21
C LEU A 102 -7.33 8.69 7.87
N ILE A 103 -6.73 8.28 6.74
CA ILE A 103 -7.09 8.87 5.44
C ILE A 103 -8.52 8.53 5.04
N ILE A 104 -8.98 7.31 5.33
CA ILE A 104 -10.38 6.90 5.10
C ILE A 104 -11.34 7.73 5.97
N SER A 105 -11.03 7.90 7.26
CA SER A 105 -11.85 8.69 8.19
C SER A 105 -11.92 10.16 7.77
N TYR A 106 -10.77 10.75 7.40
CA TYR A 106 -10.72 12.12 6.92
C TYR A 106 -11.54 12.33 5.64
N ILE A 107 -11.43 11.40 4.68
CA ILE A 107 -12.24 11.45 3.46
C ILE A 107 -13.73 11.35 3.80
N LYS A 108 -14.13 10.43 4.69
CA LYS A 108 -15.54 10.26 5.09
C LYS A 108 -16.12 11.54 5.70
N ASP A 109 -15.36 12.17 6.59
CA ASP A 109 -15.83 13.31 7.37
C ASP A 109 -15.91 14.60 6.53
N HIS A 110 -14.99 14.78 5.57
CA HIS A 110 -14.83 16.04 4.83
C HIS A 110 -15.41 15.98 3.41
N TYR A 111 -15.54 14.78 2.83
CA TYR A 111 -16.02 14.56 1.47
C TYR A 111 -17.09 13.45 1.45
N PRO A 112 -18.27 13.69 2.04
CA PRO A 112 -19.28 12.65 2.27
C PRO A 112 -19.91 12.06 0.99
N SER A 113 -19.68 12.68 -0.17
CA SER A 113 -20.09 12.14 -1.47
C SER A 113 -19.23 10.93 -1.90
N VAL A 114 -18.03 10.77 -1.34
CA VAL A 114 -17.16 9.63 -1.63
C VAL A 114 -17.66 8.40 -0.88
N GLN A 115 -17.89 7.33 -1.63
CA GLN A 115 -18.37 6.04 -1.14
C GLN A 115 -17.26 4.99 -1.09
N TYR A 116 -16.33 5.04 -2.04
CA TYR A 116 -15.25 4.04 -2.15
C TYR A 116 -13.87 4.70 -2.19
N ALA A 117 -12.90 4.03 -1.58
CA ALA A 117 -11.48 4.33 -1.76
C ALA A 117 -10.82 3.21 -2.56
N GLU A 118 -10.32 3.54 -3.74
CA GLU A 118 -9.62 2.66 -4.67
C GLU A 118 -8.10 2.79 -4.52
N PHE A 119 -7.35 1.72 -4.78
CA PHE A 119 -5.88 1.74 -4.78
C PHE A 119 -5.29 0.55 -5.54
N ASN A 120 -4.06 0.69 -6.03
CA ASN A 120 -3.25 -0.45 -6.45
C ASN A 120 -2.39 -0.93 -5.28
N ASP A 121 -2.36 -2.24 -5.02
CA ASP A 121 -1.47 -2.79 -4.00
C ASP A 121 -0.03 -2.92 -4.53
N VAL A 122 0.70 -1.80 -4.50
CA VAL A 122 2.12 -1.71 -4.81
C VAL A 122 3.00 -1.92 -3.57
N SER A 123 2.47 -2.57 -2.53
CA SER A 123 3.20 -2.79 -1.29
C SER A 123 4.41 -3.71 -1.51
N ASN A 124 5.52 -3.33 -0.89
CA ASN A 124 6.79 -4.03 -1.02
C ASN A 124 7.38 -4.29 0.36
N ARG A 125 7.91 -5.50 0.56
CA ARG A 125 8.67 -5.86 1.77
C ARG A 125 10.15 -5.88 1.43
N ARG A 126 10.90 -4.94 2.01
CA ARG A 126 12.36 -5.03 2.06
C ARG A 126 12.77 -6.19 2.97
N CYS A 127 13.62 -7.08 2.47
CA CYS A 127 14.19 -8.23 3.17
C CYS A 127 15.59 -7.89 3.73
N ASP A 128 16.12 -8.74 4.62
CA ASP A 128 17.36 -8.45 5.35
C ASP A 128 18.61 -8.45 4.46
N ASN A 129 18.55 -9.12 3.30
CA ASN A 129 19.58 -9.06 2.26
C ASN A 129 19.53 -7.77 1.41
N GLY A 130 18.68 -6.80 1.77
CA GLY A 130 18.47 -5.57 1.02
C GLY A 130 17.56 -5.70 -0.21
N GLY A 131 17.17 -6.92 -0.59
CA GLY A 131 16.21 -7.19 -1.65
C GLY A 131 14.79 -6.74 -1.28
N SER A 132 13.88 -6.75 -2.26
CA SER A 132 12.47 -6.43 -2.06
C SER A 132 11.61 -7.49 -2.71
N VAL A 133 10.46 -7.77 -2.10
CA VAL A 133 9.43 -8.66 -2.65
C VAL A 133 8.11 -7.89 -2.69
N ASN A 134 7.33 -8.09 -3.75
CA ASN A 134 5.96 -7.62 -3.79
C ASN A 134 5.15 -8.30 -2.66
N LEU A 135 4.78 -7.52 -1.64
CA LEU A 135 4.13 -8.03 -0.43
C LEU A 135 2.73 -8.56 -0.75
N ALA A 136 2.02 -7.89 -1.66
CA ALA A 136 0.69 -8.28 -2.11
C ALA A 136 0.72 -9.67 -2.73
N ALA A 137 1.65 -9.92 -3.64
CA ALA A 137 1.81 -11.21 -4.30
C ALA A 137 2.29 -12.29 -3.32
N MET A 138 3.30 -12.00 -2.50
CA MET A 138 3.76 -12.94 -1.46
C MET A 138 2.60 -13.37 -0.55
N LYS A 139 1.76 -12.43 -0.11
CA LYS A 139 0.60 -12.72 0.74
C LYS A 139 -0.47 -13.50 0.00
N LEU A 140 -0.78 -13.13 -1.23
CA LEU A 140 -1.75 -13.86 -2.05
C LEU A 140 -1.35 -15.34 -2.24
N PHE A 141 -0.08 -15.59 -2.56
CA PHE A 141 0.46 -16.93 -2.81
C PHE A 141 0.91 -17.67 -1.54
N THR A 142 0.66 -17.16 -0.34
CA THR A 142 0.89 -17.91 0.91
C THR A 142 -0.36 -18.00 1.78
N ASP A 143 -1.12 -16.91 1.86
CA ASP A 143 -2.28 -16.76 2.74
C ASP A 143 -3.61 -16.77 1.95
N GLY A 144 -3.57 -16.70 0.61
CA GLY A 144 -4.75 -16.70 -0.25
C GLY A 144 -5.49 -15.37 -0.34
N LYS A 145 -4.96 -14.34 0.33
CA LYS A 145 -5.46 -12.97 0.35
C LYS A 145 -4.28 -12.01 0.44
N THR A 146 -4.41 -10.84 -0.16
CA THR A 146 -3.48 -9.72 0.04
C THR A 146 -3.54 -9.21 1.48
N TRP A 147 -2.58 -8.35 1.83
CA TRP A 147 -2.58 -7.71 3.15
C TRP A 147 -3.81 -6.83 3.35
N TYR A 148 -4.21 -6.06 2.33
CA TYR A 148 -5.38 -5.17 2.42
C TYR A 148 -6.72 -5.93 2.47
N GLU A 149 -6.87 -7.02 1.72
CA GLU A 149 -8.04 -7.90 1.83
C GLU A 149 -8.19 -8.44 3.26
N SER A 150 -7.07 -8.80 3.90
CA SER A 150 -7.08 -9.38 5.24
C SER A 150 -7.30 -8.36 6.36
N HIS A 151 -6.83 -7.12 6.20
CA HIS A 151 -6.84 -6.11 7.28
C HIS A 151 -7.94 -5.06 7.15
N PHE A 152 -8.47 -4.84 5.94
CA PHE A 152 -9.44 -3.77 5.66
C PHE A 152 -10.66 -4.23 4.89
N ASN A 153 -10.82 -5.56 4.69
CA ASN A 153 -11.88 -6.12 3.86
C ASN A 153 -11.91 -5.47 2.46
N ALA A 154 -10.73 -5.14 1.93
CA ALA A 154 -10.59 -4.64 0.57
C ALA A 154 -11.09 -5.70 -0.41
N LYS A 155 -11.68 -5.27 -1.52
CA LYS A 155 -12.18 -6.15 -2.58
C LYS A 155 -11.54 -5.75 -3.89
N ILE A 156 -11.26 -6.73 -4.73
CA ILE A 156 -10.93 -6.45 -6.13
C ILE A 156 -12.09 -5.65 -6.76
N ASP A 157 -11.76 -4.62 -7.52
CA ASP A 157 -12.73 -3.89 -8.31
C ASP A 157 -13.43 -4.82 -9.30
N ASP A 158 -14.74 -4.66 -9.45
CA ASP A 158 -15.58 -5.57 -10.25
C ASP A 158 -15.11 -5.68 -11.70
N ARG A 159 -14.48 -4.64 -12.26
CA ARG A 159 -13.90 -4.65 -13.63
C ARG A 159 -12.80 -5.68 -13.80
N PHE A 160 -12.10 -6.03 -12.72
CA PHE A 160 -10.97 -6.96 -12.75
C PHE A 160 -11.25 -8.29 -12.06
N LYS A 161 -12.44 -8.45 -11.46
CA LYS A 161 -12.79 -9.57 -10.61
C LYS A 161 -12.63 -10.93 -11.29
N ASP A 162 -13.19 -11.08 -12.49
CA ASP A 162 -13.13 -12.34 -13.23
C ASP A 162 -11.68 -12.69 -13.62
N VAL A 163 -10.91 -11.71 -14.08
CA VAL A 163 -9.50 -11.89 -14.45
C VAL A 163 -8.67 -12.26 -13.22
N TYR A 164 -8.89 -11.57 -12.10
CA TYR A 164 -8.18 -11.80 -10.84
C TYR A 164 -8.40 -13.21 -10.31
N TYR A 165 -9.67 -13.65 -10.20
CA TYR A 165 -9.98 -15.00 -9.71
C TYR A 165 -9.60 -16.09 -10.71
N LYS A 166 -9.69 -15.80 -12.02
CA LYS A 166 -9.19 -16.71 -13.05
C LYS A 166 -7.70 -16.98 -12.87
N ILE A 167 -6.87 -15.96 -12.65
CA ILE A 167 -5.42 -16.17 -12.48
C ILE A 167 -5.10 -16.96 -11.20
N ILE A 168 -5.85 -16.74 -10.11
CA ILE A 168 -5.70 -17.56 -8.90
C ILE A 168 -6.05 -19.02 -9.19
N SER A 169 -7.09 -19.28 -9.99
CA SER A 169 -7.45 -20.63 -10.43
C SER A 169 -6.37 -21.22 -11.34
N ASP A 170 -5.98 -20.50 -12.39
CA ASP A 170 -4.99 -20.92 -13.38
C ASP A 170 -3.61 -21.17 -12.71
N ALA A 171 -3.28 -20.47 -11.61
CA ALA A 171 -2.09 -20.75 -10.82
C ALA A 171 -2.14 -22.12 -10.13
N ASN A 172 -3.29 -22.53 -9.60
CA ASN A 172 -3.45 -23.88 -9.04
C ASN A 172 -3.31 -24.92 -10.14
N ASP A 173 -3.95 -24.70 -11.28
CA ASP A 173 -3.86 -25.59 -12.45
C ASP A 173 -2.40 -25.71 -12.93
N THR A 174 -1.67 -24.59 -12.95
CA THR A 174 -0.25 -24.58 -13.34
C THR A 174 0.60 -25.47 -12.43
N GLN A 175 0.35 -25.48 -11.12
CA GLN A 175 1.10 -26.37 -10.22
C GLN A 175 0.79 -27.84 -10.49
N GLN A 176 -0.48 -28.18 -10.73
CA GLN A 176 -0.90 -29.56 -10.98
C GLN A 176 -0.35 -30.15 -12.28
N HIS A 177 -0.10 -29.30 -13.29
CA HIS A 177 0.41 -29.71 -14.60
C HIS A 177 1.91 -29.50 -14.79
N MET A 178 2.59 -28.89 -13.81
CA MET A 178 4.03 -28.67 -13.83
C MET A 178 4.73 -29.77 -13.02
N THR A 179 5.68 -30.47 -13.64
CA THR A 179 6.49 -31.45 -12.93
C THR A 179 7.49 -30.75 -12.00
N TRP A 180 7.94 -31.43 -10.94
CA TRP A 180 9.01 -30.93 -10.08
C TRP A 180 10.25 -30.51 -10.87
N ASP A 181 10.65 -31.29 -11.87
CA ASP A 181 11.83 -30.98 -12.69
C ASP A 181 11.69 -29.72 -13.52
N ASN A 182 10.46 -29.33 -13.88
CA ASN A 182 10.20 -28.05 -14.52
C ASN A 182 10.12 -26.92 -13.49
N ALA A 183 9.39 -27.13 -12.39
CA ALA A 183 9.27 -26.16 -11.31
C ALA A 183 10.65 -25.73 -10.77
N LYS A 184 11.56 -26.68 -10.53
CA LYS A 184 12.89 -26.41 -9.98
C LYS A 184 13.80 -25.62 -10.92
N LYS A 185 13.48 -25.50 -12.21
CA LYS A 185 14.22 -24.64 -13.15
C LYS A 185 13.84 -23.16 -12.99
N GLU A 186 12.63 -22.89 -12.52
CA GLU A 186 12.07 -21.54 -12.39
C GLU A 186 12.45 -20.86 -11.07
N MET A 187 13.14 -21.57 -10.17
CA MET A 187 13.45 -21.08 -8.82
C MET A 187 14.85 -21.49 -8.35
N PRO A 188 15.50 -20.66 -7.52
CA PRO A 188 16.80 -20.97 -6.93
C PRO A 188 16.60 -21.91 -5.73
N TRP A 189 16.07 -23.11 -5.94
CA TRP A 189 15.77 -24.06 -4.86
C TRP A 189 16.99 -24.38 -3.98
N LYS A 190 18.20 -24.38 -4.55
CA LYS A 190 19.44 -24.63 -3.80
C LYS A 190 19.74 -23.60 -2.70
N SER A 191 19.16 -22.40 -2.76
CA SER A 191 19.39 -21.36 -1.75
C SER A 191 18.40 -21.38 -0.59
N ILE A 192 17.41 -22.29 -0.63
CA ILE A 192 16.35 -22.35 0.37
C ILE A 192 16.71 -23.18 1.59
N ASP A 193 17.89 -23.82 1.63
CA ASP A 193 18.38 -24.63 2.77
C ASP A 193 17.39 -25.75 3.20
N ILE A 194 16.64 -26.30 2.25
CA ILE A 194 15.82 -27.52 2.40
C ILE A 194 16.35 -28.51 1.37
N SER A 195 16.40 -29.81 1.70
CA SER A 195 16.87 -30.82 0.75
C SER A 195 15.97 -30.88 -0.50
N GLU A 196 16.54 -31.26 -1.65
CA GLU A 196 15.76 -31.38 -2.89
C GLU A 196 14.63 -32.41 -2.72
N GLU A 197 14.91 -33.52 -2.04
CA GLU A 197 13.98 -34.62 -1.79
C GLU A 197 12.77 -34.13 -0.97
N GLN A 198 13.02 -33.38 0.11
CA GLN A 198 11.96 -32.82 0.94
C GLN A 198 11.10 -31.80 0.19
N LEU A 199 11.74 -30.91 -0.59
CA LEU A 199 11.02 -29.94 -1.41
C LEU A 199 10.15 -30.63 -2.46
N ARG A 200 10.70 -31.64 -3.12
CA ARG A 200 10.02 -32.45 -4.13
C ARG A 200 8.83 -33.18 -3.55
N GLU A 201 9.02 -33.91 -2.44
CA GLU A 201 7.97 -34.66 -1.78
C GLU A 201 6.80 -33.72 -1.42
N LYS A 202 7.11 -32.56 -0.84
CA LYS A 202 6.08 -31.57 -0.49
C LYS A 202 5.43 -30.91 -1.70
N TYR A 203 6.18 -30.72 -2.79
CA TYR A 203 5.64 -30.23 -4.05
C TYR A 203 4.62 -31.21 -4.63
N GLU A 204 4.97 -32.48 -4.74
CA GLU A 204 4.13 -33.54 -5.30
C GLU A 204 2.89 -33.82 -4.42
N GLN A 205 2.97 -33.56 -3.11
CA GLN A 205 1.83 -33.64 -2.19
C GLN A 205 0.91 -32.40 -2.20
N SER A 206 1.40 -31.26 -2.68
CA SER A 206 0.64 -30.00 -2.67
C SER A 206 -0.33 -29.96 -3.86
N THR A 207 -1.51 -29.38 -3.65
CA THR A 207 -2.53 -29.21 -4.71
C THR A 207 -2.48 -27.85 -5.39
N SER A 208 -1.63 -26.95 -4.87
CA SER A 208 -1.46 -25.58 -5.34
C SER A 208 -0.10 -25.00 -4.99
N TRP A 209 0.34 -23.99 -5.74
CA TRP A 209 1.51 -23.17 -5.38
C TRP A 209 1.35 -22.54 -3.99
N ARG A 210 0.12 -22.18 -3.61
CA ARG A 210 -0.16 -21.57 -2.32
C ARG A 210 0.19 -22.48 -1.15
N GLU A 211 -0.24 -23.73 -1.19
CA GLU A 211 0.06 -24.72 -0.15
C GLU A 211 1.57 -24.95 -0.03
N TRP A 212 2.23 -25.12 -1.17
CA TRP A 212 3.66 -25.38 -1.22
C TRP A 212 4.50 -24.19 -0.70
N LEU A 213 4.21 -22.98 -1.17
CA LEU A 213 4.90 -21.75 -0.71
C LEU A 213 4.59 -21.45 0.77
N LYS A 214 3.36 -21.72 1.23
CA LYS A 214 2.99 -21.58 2.64
C LYS A 214 3.78 -22.57 3.52
N TRP A 215 3.95 -23.80 3.07
CA TRP A 215 4.76 -24.78 3.78
C TRP A 215 6.21 -24.33 3.90
N ILE A 216 6.85 -23.89 2.81
CA ILE A 216 8.22 -23.35 2.83
C ILE A 216 8.33 -22.19 3.84
N ARG A 217 7.40 -21.24 3.78
CA ARG A 217 7.37 -20.09 4.69
C ARG A 217 7.28 -20.53 6.15
N THR A 218 6.51 -21.58 6.42
CA THR A 218 6.36 -22.14 7.78
C THR A 218 7.66 -22.81 8.24
N GLU A 219 8.30 -23.58 7.37
CA GLU A 219 9.54 -24.30 7.66
C GLU A 219 10.74 -23.37 7.88
N LYS A 220 10.87 -22.31 7.07
CA LYS A 220 12.00 -21.38 7.12
C LYS A 220 11.78 -20.14 7.98
N GLY A 221 10.52 -19.81 8.26
CA GLY A 221 10.15 -18.54 8.88
C GLY A 221 10.18 -17.36 7.90
N ASP A 222 9.50 -16.29 8.30
CA ASP A 222 9.23 -15.12 7.45
C ASP A 222 10.48 -14.42 6.89
N SER A 223 11.57 -14.32 7.67
CA SER A 223 12.79 -13.62 7.24
C SER A 223 13.52 -14.39 6.14
N ALA A 224 13.84 -15.66 6.37
CA ALA A 224 14.53 -16.51 5.39
C ALA A 224 13.70 -16.72 4.12
N PHE A 225 12.37 -16.87 4.26
CA PHE A 225 11.46 -16.93 3.13
C PHE A 225 11.49 -15.66 2.27
N CYS A 226 11.46 -14.47 2.91
CA CYS A 226 11.59 -13.18 2.20
C CYS A 226 12.90 -13.10 1.41
N ILE A 227 14.03 -13.45 2.06
CA ILE A 227 15.36 -13.45 1.44
C ILE A 227 15.40 -14.37 0.21
N TRP A 228 14.79 -15.56 0.31
CA TRP A 228 14.72 -16.51 -0.79
C TRP A 228 13.89 -15.96 -1.94
N LEU A 229 12.67 -15.47 -1.70
CA LEU A 229 11.80 -14.88 -2.73
C LEU A 229 12.47 -13.69 -3.43
N SER A 230 13.22 -12.86 -2.70
CA SER A 230 13.89 -11.69 -3.24
C SER A 230 15.18 -12.01 -4.00
N HIS A 231 15.63 -13.27 -4.02
CA HIS A 231 16.92 -13.63 -4.59
C HIS A 231 16.94 -13.41 -6.10
N LYS A 232 17.67 -12.38 -6.56
CA LYS A 232 17.78 -12.05 -7.99
C LYS A 232 16.42 -11.85 -8.71
N GLY A 233 15.37 -11.49 -7.96
CA GLY A 233 14.04 -11.20 -8.52
C GLY A 233 13.32 -12.41 -9.13
N TRP A 234 13.72 -13.64 -8.83
CA TRP A 234 13.13 -14.84 -9.46
C TRP A 234 11.62 -14.94 -9.19
N PHE A 235 11.13 -14.53 -8.01
CA PHE A 235 9.73 -14.64 -7.68
C PHE A 235 8.87 -13.73 -8.57
N ASP A 236 9.28 -12.47 -8.78
CA ASP A 236 8.57 -11.56 -9.68
C ASP A 236 8.60 -12.08 -11.13
N GLU A 237 9.70 -12.70 -11.55
CA GLU A 237 9.81 -13.33 -12.86
C GLU A 237 8.90 -14.55 -12.98
N PHE A 238 8.88 -15.43 -11.98
CA PHE A 238 8.00 -16.58 -11.91
C PHE A 238 6.52 -16.18 -11.98
N LEU A 239 6.11 -15.16 -11.22
CA LEU A 239 4.75 -14.63 -11.29
C LEU A 239 4.39 -14.16 -12.69
N ARG A 240 5.26 -13.41 -13.37
CA ARG A 240 4.99 -12.86 -14.71
C ARG A 240 5.05 -13.91 -15.80
N SER A 241 6.06 -14.78 -15.77
CA SER A 241 6.39 -15.68 -16.88
C SER A 241 5.69 -17.02 -16.77
N VAL A 242 5.55 -17.56 -15.56
CA VAL A 242 4.89 -18.84 -15.31
C VAL A 242 3.41 -18.62 -15.01
N LEU A 243 3.08 -17.75 -14.05
CA LEU A 243 1.68 -17.55 -13.63
C LEU A 243 0.92 -16.47 -14.41
N LYS A 244 1.58 -15.78 -15.35
CA LYS A 244 1.01 -14.65 -16.12
C LYS A 244 0.33 -13.60 -15.22
N PHE A 245 0.87 -13.39 -14.03
CA PHE A 245 0.30 -12.57 -12.98
C PHE A 245 1.11 -11.30 -12.75
N ASN A 246 0.42 -10.16 -12.72
CA ASN A 246 0.99 -8.88 -12.29
C ASN A 246 0.00 -8.13 -11.40
N ILE A 247 0.22 -8.18 -10.07
CA ILE A 247 -0.73 -7.64 -9.10
C ILE A 247 -0.90 -6.12 -9.19
N ILE A 248 0.10 -5.40 -9.70
CA ILE A 248 0.09 -3.94 -9.80
C ILE A 248 -1.01 -3.45 -10.76
N ASN A 249 -1.47 -4.31 -11.67
CA ASN A 249 -2.52 -3.99 -12.63
C ASN A 249 -3.93 -4.03 -12.03
N TYR A 250 -4.07 -4.51 -10.79
CA TYR A 250 -5.36 -4.69 -10.14
C TYR A 250 -5.67 -3.54 -9.19
N ILE A 251 -6.90 -3.03 -9.30
CA ILE A 251 -7.45 -2.03 -8.40
C ILE A 251 -8.24 -2.75 -7.31
N PHE A 252 -7.90 -2.45 -6.07
CA PHE A 252 -8.67 -2.83 -4.90
C PHE A 252 -9.51 -1.64 -4.46
N SER A 253 -10.66 -1.91 -3.85
CA SER A 253 -11.56 -0.93 -3.29
C SER A 253 -11.93 -1.27 -1.85
N VAL A 254 -12.10 -0.26 -1.03
CA VAL A 254 -12.73 -0.37 0.30
C VAL A 254 -13.95 0.53 0.36
N ASP A 255 -15.00 0.07 1.02
CA ASP A 255 -16.17 0.87 1.33
C ASP A 255 -15.83 1.84 2.46
N ILE A 256 -15.86 3.14 2.18
CA ILE A 256 -15.53 4.19 3.14
C ILE A 256 -16.55 4.23 4.28
N SER A 257 -17.76 3.68 4.10
CA SER A 257 -18.76 3.58 5.18
C SER A 257 -18.51 2.42 6.17
N ASN A 258 -17.53 1.56 5.89
CA ASN A 258 -17.19 0.46 6.80
C ASN A 258 -16.64 1.01 8.13
N LYS A 259 -17.42 0.82 9.19
CA LYS A 259 -17.10 1.31 10.55
C LYS A 259 -15.77 0.81 11.09
N GLU A 260 -15.31 -0.36 10.68
CA GLU A 260 -14.04 -0.93 11.13
C GLU A 260 -12.81 -0.18 10.57
N LEU A 261 -13.01 0.61 9.50
CA LEU A 261 -11.98 1.43 8.88
C LEU A 261 -11.87 2.82 9.51
N HIS A 262 -12.80 3.19 10.40
CA HIS A 262 -12.78 4.49 11.03
C HIS A 262 -11.92 4.50 12.29
N ILE A 263 -11.21 5.61 12.47
CA ILE A 263 -10.45 5.90 13.67
C ILE A 263 -10.78 7.32 14.15
N SER A 264 -10.90 7.48 15.46
CA SER A 264 -11.07 8.81 16.04
C SER A 264 -9.76 9.60 15.93
N TYR A 265 -9.85 10.83 15.48
CA TYR A 265 -8.74 11.77 15.42
C TYR A 265 -9.17 13.14 15.92
N GLN A 266 -8.21 13.95 16.37
CA GLN A 266 -8.46 15.30 16.86
C GLN A 266 -7.70 16.31 16.02
N LEU A 267 -8.42 17.30 15.50
CA LEU A 267 -7.81 18.46 14.86
C LEU A 267 -7.36 19.46 15.92
N LYS A 268 -6.11 19.90 15.84
CA LYS A 268 -5.60 20.97 16.69
C LYS A 268 -6.27 22.27 16.28
N LYS A 269 -7.28 22.71 17.03
CA LYS A 269 -7.86 24.06 16.86
C LYS A 269 -6.73 25.08 17.05
N GLY A 270 -6.42 25.82 16.00
CA GLY A 270 -5.33 26.81 16.02
C GLY A 270 -5.53 27.80 17.15
N GLY A 271 -4.50 27.97 18.00
CA GLY A 271 -4.42 29.14 18.85
C GLY A 271 -4.37 30.37 17.94
N LYS A 272 -5.30 31.32 18.13
CA LYS A 272 -5.35 32.58 17.37
C LYS A 272 -3.94 33.14 17.21
N ARG A 273 -3.45 33.26 15.97
CA ARG A 273 -2.23 34.02 15.67
C ARG A 273 -2.43 35.41 16.27
N ARG A 274 -1.61 35.80 17.27
CA ARG A 274 -1.55 37.19 17.71
C ARG A 274 -1.11 38.01 16.49
N GLU A 275 -1.98 38.88 15.99
CA GLU A 275 -1.59 39.95 15.08
C GLU A 275 -0.54 40.80 15.79
N THR A 276 0.73 40.53 15.52
CA THR A 276 1.80 41.47 15.84
C THR A 276 1.59 42.71 14.99
N THR A 277 1.03 43.74 15.60
CA THR A 277 0.93 45.08 15.06
C THR A 277 2.34 45.54 14.70
N GLN A 278 2.72 45.49 13.42
CA GLN A 278 3.92 46.15 12.95
C GLN A 278 3.73 47.65 13.14
N LYS A 279 4.33 48.21 14.20
CA LYS A 279 4.52 49.65 14.33
C LYS A 279 5.33 50.13 13.13
N LYS A 280 4.67 50.79 12.17
CA LYS A 280 5.33 51.66 11.19
C LYS A 280 6.15 52.68 11.97
N ARG A 281 7.47 52.56 11.94
CA ARG A 281 8.38 53.67 12.28
C ARG A 281 8.27 54.68 11.15
N ARG A 282 7.86 55.91 11.51
CA ARG A 282 8.01 57.10 10.68
C ARG A 282 9.47 57.53 10.68
#